data_AF-D3BK99-F1
#
_entry.id   AF-D3BK99-F1
#
_cell.length_a   1.000
_cell.length_b   1.000
_cell.length_c   1.000
_cell.angle_alpha   90.00
_cell.angle_beta   90.00
_cell.angle_gamma   90.00
#
_symmetry.space_group_name_H-M   'P 1'
#
loop_
_entity.id
_entity.type
_entity.pdbx_description
1 polymer ?
#
loop_
_entity_poly.entity_id
_entity_poly.type
_entity_poly.pdbx_seq_one_letter_code
_entity_poly.pdbx_strand_id
1 'polypeptide(L)'
;MNTRYLYLVALSLIIIPSIFFASFVIPILYVRVGYYFIIPWAFLLVSSVNTLLVARSIDPGYLPRVIKKSIDDTTVDMPLDNNNNSNSNSTFLDIETVSSDNINKALDTNPSSSSDSISSFEQQQQQQNPNNIPIKKKKQSKKTININGESITIFYCKSCNIYRPPRCSHCSECNRCVMEFDHHCPWISNCVGKRNYRYFVYFVWSAVGLSIMTMASSIVTIIKLTNEQGSFVSAVAKSPVALLLAGYAFLLFWTLIGLGGYHLHLICKDVTTREDTTDLSKV
;
A
#
# COMPACT_ATOMS: atom_id res chain seq x y z
N MET A 1 -13.21 -3.76 2.60
CA MET A 1 -12.60 -4.36 3.80
C MET A 1 -11.83 -3.28 4.54
N ASN A 2 -11.93 -3.22 5.87
CA ASN A 2 -11.15 -2.28 6.67
C ASN A 2 -9.66 -2.72 6.66
N THR A 3 -8.79 -1.90 6.08
CA THR A 3 -7.35 -2.15 5.88
C THR A 3 -6.61 -2.49 7.17
N ARG A 4 -7.16 -2.08 8.33
CA ARG A 4 -6.63 -2.46 9.65
C ARG A 4 -6.65 -3.97 9.89
N TYR A 5 -7.67 -4.69 9.43
CA TYR A 5 -7.75 -6.15 9.60
C TYR A 5 -6.73 -6.88 8.74
N LEU A 6 -6.51 -6.42 7.49
CA LEU A 6 -5.55 -7.04 6.58
C LEU A 6 -4.11 -6.94 7.10
N TYR A 7 -3.79 -5.86 7.80
CA TYR A 7 -2.53 -5.76 8.52
C TYR A 7 -2.41 -6.74 9.70
N LEU A 8 -3.47 -6.90 10.50
CA LEU A 8 -3.45 -7.89 11.59
C LEU A 8 -3.28 -9.31 11.04
N VAL A 9 -3.89 -9.58 9.88
CA VAL A 9 -3.65 -10.83 9.14
C VAL A 9 -2.17 -10.93 8.76
N ALA A 10 -1.56 -9.90 8.16
CA ALA A 10 -0.14 -9.91 7.80
C ALA A 10 0.78 -10.21 9.01
N LEU A 11 0.53 -9.57 10.16
CA LEU A 11 1.26 -9.86 11.41
C LEU A 11 1.05 -11.31 11.87
N SER A 12 -0.19 -11.79 11.84
CA SER A 12 -0.52 -13.16 12.27
C SER A 12 0.17 -14.22 11.40
N LEU A 13 0.31 -13.96 10.09
CA LEU A 13 1.01 -14.83 9.14
C LEU A 13 2.53 -14.91 9.40
N ILE A 14 3.09 -14.01 10.21
CA ILE A 14 4.50 -14.04 10.62
C ILE A 14 4.62 -14.63 12.03
N ILE A 15 3.83 -14.13 12.98
CA ILE A 15 3.99 -14.45 14.40
C ILE A 15 3.51 -15.87 14.72
N ILE A 16 2.33 -16.29 14.26
CA ILE A 16 1.76 -17.60 14.58
C ILE A 16 2.68 -18.74 14.13
N PRO A 17 3.09 -18.85 12.86
CA PRO A 17 3.98 -19.93 12.42
C PRO A 17 5.35 -19.86 13.12
N SER A 18 5.81 -18.66 13.50
CA SER A 18 7.05 -18.52 14.29
C SER A 18 6.91 -19.06 15.71
N ILE A 19 5.75 -18.91 16.35
CA ILE A 19 5.45 -19.53 17.64
C ILE A 19 5.46 -21.07 17.50
N PHE A 20 4.77 -21.61 16.50
CA PHE A 20 4.78 -23.06 16.24
C PHE A 20 6.20 -23.58 15.96
N PHE A 21 7.00 -22.83 15.19
CA PHE A 21 8.39 -23.17 14.95
C PHE A 21 9.20 -23.20 16.26
N ALA A 22 9.05 -22.19 17.10
CA ALA A 22 9.73 -22.11 18.39
C ALA A 22 9.32 -23.23 19.36
N SER A 23 8.05 -23.62 19.36
CA SER A 23 7.53 -24.65 20.27
C SER A 23 7.82 -26.08 19.80
N PHE A 24 7.76 -26.36 18.50
CA PHE A 24 7.79 -27.74 17.98
C PHE A 24 9.05 -28.09 17.19
N VAL A 25 9.70 -27.12 16.55
CA VAL A 25 10.90 -27.38 15.71
C VAL A 25 12.18 -27.10 16.48
N ILE A 26 12.26 -25.97 17.19
CA ILE A 26 13.46 -25.59 17.94
C ILE A 26 13.89 -26.67 18.95
N PRO A 27 13.02 -27.24 19.81
CA PRO A 27 13.46 -28.22 20.80
C PRO A 27 14.04 -29.49 20.17
N ILE A 28 13.48 -29.92 19.02
CA ILE A 28 13.92 -31.10 18.30
C ILE A 28 15.31 -30.87 17.69
N LEU A 29 15.52 -29.72 17.04
CA LEU A 29 16.78 -29.38 16.40
C LEU A 29 17.86 -28.99 17.40
N TYR A 30 17.51 -28.36 18.53
CA TYR A 30 18.46 -27.98 19.57
C TYR A 30 19.26 -29.20 20.04
N VAL A 31 18.58 -30.32 20.28
CA VAL A 31 19.20 -31.58 20.71
C VAL A 31 20.01 -32.26 19.59
N ARG A 32 19.63 -32.06 18.32
CA ARG A 32 20.16 -32.83 17.17
C ARG A 32 21.20 -32.11 16.32
N VAL A 33 21.22 -30.78 16.36
CA VAL A 33 22.02 -29.90 15.50
C VAL A 33 22.73 -28.82 16.33
N GLY A 34 22.20 -28.48 17.52
CA GLY A 34 22.72 -27.41 18.37
C GLY A 34 22.00 -26.08 18.18
N TYR A 35 22.36 -25.06 18.95
CA TYR A 35 21.59 -23.81 19.07
C TYR A 35 21.85 -22.76 17.96
N TYR A 36 22.85 -22.98 17.09
CA TYR A 36 23.32 -21.98 16.13
C TYR A 36 22.26 -21.45 15.16
N PHE A 37 21.24 -22.25 14.83
CA PHE A 37 20.17 -21.85 13.91
C PHE A 37 19.12 -20.90 14.56
N ILE A 38 19.09 -20.80 15.89
CA ILE A 38 18.12 -19.96 16.63
C ILE A 38 18.42 -18.48 16.43
N ILE A 39 19.71 -18.11 16.43
CA ILE A 39 20.15 -16.71 16.29
C ILE A 39 19.70 -16.11 14.93
N PRO A 40 20.01 -16.71 13.76
CA PRO A 40 19.57 -16.17 12.48
C PRO A 40 18.04 -16.20 12.34
N TRP A 41 17.36 -17.22 12.86
CA TRP A 41 15.89 -17.26 12.88
C TRP A 41 15.29 -16.10 13.68
N ALA A 42 15.78 -15.85 14.90
CA ALA A 42 15.29 -14.78 15.76
C ALA A 42 15.57 -13.40 15.13
N PHE A 43 16.76 -13.22 14.55
CA PHE A 43 17.11 -12.00 13.81
C PHE A 43 16.15 -11.74 12.64
N LEU A 44 15.85 -12.75 11.83
CA LEU A 44 14.93 -12.63 10.70
C LEU A 44 13.49 -12.36 11.14
N LEU A 45 13.04 -12.99 12.23
CA LEU A 45 11.72 -12.73 12.81
C LEU A 45 11.59 -11.27 13.27
N VAL A 46 12.53 -10.81 14.09
CA VAL A 46 12.55 -9.43 14.59
C VAL A 46 12.64 -8.43 13.44
N SER A 47 13.52 -8.71 12.46
CA SER A 47 13.69 -7.87 11.28
C SER A 47 12.40 -7.76 10.45
N SER A 48 11.72 -8.88 10.20
CA SER A 48 10.47 -8.92 9.43
C SER A 48 9.36 -8.14 10.14
N VAL A 49 9.19 -8.36 11.45
CA VAL A 49 8.15 -7.68 12.25
C VAL A 49 8.45 -6.18 12.37
N ASN A 50 9.69 -5.83 12.70
CA ASN A 50 10.10 -4.43 12.86
C ASN A 50 9.92 -3.64 11.56
N THR A 51 10.37 -4.18 10.43
CA THR A 51 10.27 -3.44 9.16
C THR A 51 8.85 -3.37 8.61
N LEU A 52 8.00 -4.36 8.88
CA LEU A 52 6.56 -4.26 8.64
C LEU A 52 5.92 -3.12 9.47
N LEU A 53 6.24 -3.05 10.77
CA LEU A 53 5.76 -2.01 11.67
C LEU A 53 6.22 -0.62 11.25
N VAL A 54 7.49 -0.50 10.87
CA VAL A 54 8.08 0.76 10.41
C VAL A 54 7.49 1.19 9.07
N ALA A 55 7.36 0.28 8.09
CA ALA A 55 6.75 0.57 6.80
C ALA A 55 5.31 1.07 6.93
N ARG A 56 4.55 0.51 7.88
CA ARG A 56 3.20 0.96 8.24
C ARG A 56 3.21 2.35 8.88
N SER A 57 4.10 2.60 9.83
CA SER A 57 4.03 3.75 10.73
C SER A 57 4.65 5.02 10.13
N ILE A 58 5.61 4.87 9.20
CA ILE A 58 6.24 6.00 8.53
C ILE A 58 5.30 6.62 7.51
N ASP A 59 5.26 7.95 7.48
CA ASP A 59 4.62 8.71 6.40
C ASP A 59 5.30 8.36 5.06
N PRO A 60 4.58 7.81 4.07
CA PRO A 60 5.14 7.46 2.76
C PRO A 60 5.62 8.67 1.96
N GLY A 61 5.22 9.87 2.36
CA GLY A 61 5.48 11.12 1.65
C GLY A 61 4.18 11.79 1.23
N TYR A 62 3.21 11.88 2.15
CA TYR A 62 1.96 12.59 1.91
C TYR A 62 2.23 14.09 1.67
N LEU A 63 1.59 14.63 0.64
CA LEU A 63 1.61 16.06 0.35
C LEU A 63 0.45 16.78 1.04
N PRO A 64 0.65 18.01 1.55
CA PRO A 64 -0.43 18.81 2.12
C PRO A 64 -1.48 19.16 1.08
N ARG A 65 -2.74 19.26 1.51
CA ARG A 65 -3.87 19.70 0.69
C ARG A 65 -4.00 21.21 0.78
N VAL A 66 -4.23 21.89 -0.34
CA VAL A 66 -4.62 23.30 -0.33
C VAL A 66 -6.12 23.39 -0.07
N ILE A 67 -6.49 23.79 1.14
CA ILE A 67 -7.87 24.10 1.47
C ILE A 67 -8.07 25.56 1.07
N LYS A 68 -8.85 25.83 0.01
CA LYS A 68 -9.32 27.19 -0.23
C LYS A 68 -10.27 27.51 0.91
N LYS A 69 -9.86 28.39 1.83
CA LYS A 69 -10.79 28.98 2.79
C LYS A 69 -11.87 29.67 1.96
N SER A 70 -13.14 29.26 2.11
CA SER A 70 -14.25 30.03 1.55
C SER A 70 -14.15 31.40 2.18
N ILE A 71 -13.89 32.42 1.37
CA ILE A 71 -14.15 33.79 1.76
C ILE A 71 -15.68 33.91 1.73
N ASP A 72 -16.30 33.53 2.83
CA ASP A 72 -17.69 33.80 3.20
C ASP A 72 -17.74 33.63 4.71
N ASP A 73 -17.57 34.75 5.41
CA ASP A 73 -17.93 35.04 6.82
C ASP A 73 -16.96 36.07 7.41
N THR A 74 -16.96 37.28 6.83
CA THR A 74 -16.95 38.53 7.60
C THR A 74 -17.33 39.67 6.66
N THR A 75 -18.63 39.90 6.52
CA THR A 75 -19.14 41.25 6.25
C THR A 75 -18.78 42.11 7.46
N VAL A 76 -17.57 42.67 7.47
CA VAL A 76 -17.31 43.90 8.22
C VAL A 76 -17.42 45.01 7.20
N ASP A 77 -18.56 45.69 7.24
CA ASP A 77 -18.77 46.94 6.50
C ASP A 77 -17.64 47.91 6.84
N MET A 78 -16.89 48.34 5.83
CA MET A 78 -16.00 49.51 5.94
C MET A 78 -16.23 50.43 4.74
N PRO A 79 -16.18 51.76 4.95
CA PRO A 79 -16.73 52.73 4.01
C PRO A 79 -15.86 52.85 2.76
N LEU A 80 -16.53 53.19 1.66
CA LEU A 80 -15.91 53.60 0.41
C LEU A 80 -15.05 54.85 0.64
N ASP A 81 -13.73 54.69 0.60
CA ASP A 81 -12.83 55.81 0.27
C ASP A 81 -12.12 55.52 -1.05
N ASN A 82 -12.48 56.37 -2.00
CA ASN A 82 -12.07 56.38 -3.38
C ASN A 82 -10.71 57.08 -3.49
N ASN A 83 -9.63 56.36 -3.82
CA ASN A 83 -8.49 57.03 -4.44
C ASN A 83 -7.58 56.13 -5.27
N ASN A 84 -7.07 56.76 -6.33
CA ASN A 84 -6.44 56.19 -7.51
C ASN A 84 -5.01 55.63 -7.30
N ASN A 85 -4.72 54.59 -8.10
CA ASN A 85 -3.48 54.36 -8.83
C ASN A 85 -2.18 54.08 -8.03
N SER A 86 -1.67 52.85 -8.11
CA SER A 86 -0.32 52.58 -8.67
C SER A 86 0.08 51.10 -8.63
N ASN A 87 0.83 50.76 -9.67
CA ASN A 87 1.52 49.52 -10.01
C ASN A 87 2.53 49.07 -8.92
N SER A 88 2.65 47.77 -8.62
CA SER A 88 3.95 47.10 -8.29
C SER A 88 3.81 45.62 -7.91
N ASN A 89 4.89 44.88 -8.21
CA ASN A 89 5.06 43.44 -8.13
C ASN A 89 5.33 42.89 -6.71
N SER A 90 4.96 41.62 -6.53
CA SER A 90 5.61 40.55 -5.75
C SER A 90 6.00 40.76 -4.27
N THR A 91 5.35 39.99 -3.38
CA THR A 91 5.87 39.42 -2.11
C THR A 91 4.90 38.28 -1.72
N PHE A 92 5.28 37.00 -1.74
CA PHE A 92 5.90 36.17 -0.68
C PHE A 92 5.19 36.23 0.69
N LEU A 93 4.86 35.03 1.21
CA LEU A 93 4.37 34.65 2.57
C LEU A 93 2.86 34.84 2.83
N ASP A 94 2.11 33.96 3.51
CA ASP A 94 2.40 32.96 4.55
C ASP A 94 1.49 31.71 4.45
N ILE A 95 2.02 30.53 4.83
CA ILE A 95 1.25 29.29 5.03
C ILE A 95 1.00 29.15 6.53
N GLU A 96 -0.20 29.51 7.00
CA GLU A 96 -0.69 29.07 8.31
C GLU A 96 -1.29 27.66 8.21
N THR A 97 -0.64 26.73 8.89
CA THR A 97 -1.16 25.40 9.20
C THR A 97 -2.22 25.49 10.30
N VAL A 98 -3.46 25.05 10.05
CA VAL A 98 -4.46 24.85 11.10
C VAL A 98 -4.96 23.40 11.13
N SER A 99 -4.90 22.88 12.36
CA SER A 99 -5.26 21.55 12.83
C SER A 99 -6.69 21.15 12.50
N SER A 100 -6.90 19.84 12.27
CA SER A 100 -8.20 19.26 11.93
C SER A 100 -8.94 18.84 13.19
N ASP A 101 -9.85 19.67 13.68
CA ASP A 101 -10.88 19.25 14.64
C ASP A 101 -12.26 19.64 14.12
N ASN A 102 -13.12 18.61 14.03
CA ASN A 102 -14.58 18.65 13.89
C ASN A 102 -15.19 19.21 12.60
N ILE A 103 -15.90 18.34 11.86
CA ILE A 103 -17.37 18.37 11.77
C ILE A 103 -17.84 17.05 11.13
N ASN A 104 -18.57 16.27 11.93
CA ASN A 104 -19.47 15.24 11.45
C ASN A 104 -20.86 15.86 11.22
N LYS A 105 -21.61 15.19 10.33
CA LYS A 105 -23.04 14.85 10.48
C LYS A 105 -24.04 15.67 9.67
N ALA A 106 -25.05 14.92 9.21
CA ALA A 106 -26.37 15.32 8.70
C ALA A 106 -26.39 15.57 7.17
N LEU A 107 -27.29 15.00 6.36
CA LEU A 107 -28.61 14.42 6.62
C LEU A 107 -28.96 13.27 5.64
N ASP A 108 -29.72 12.32 6.17
CA ASP A 108 -30.56 11.35 5.45
C ASP A 108 -31.79 12.02 4.82
N THR A 109 -32.36 11.44 3.76
CA THR A 109 -33.76 10.95 3.72
C THR A 109 -34.13 10.39 2.33
N ASN A 110 -34.64 9.16 2.32
CA ASN A 110 -35.38 8.50 1.22
C ASN A 110 -36.89 8.72 1.39
N PRO A 111 -37.69 8.56 0.32
CA PRO A 111 -38.76 7.53 0.31
C PRO A 111 -38.81 6.80 -1.06
N SER A 112 -38.74 5.46 -1.15
CA SER A 112 -39.76 4.40 -0.95
C SER A 112 -40.58 4.01 -2.20
N SER A 113 -40.55 2.70 -2.53
CA SER A 113 -41.60 1.82 -3.16
C SER A 113 -42.13 2.18 -4.57
N SER A 114 -42.49 1.29 -5.50
CA SER A 114 -42.93 -0.13 -5.55
C SER A 114 -42.98 -0.53 -7.06
N SER A 115 -42.35 -1.62 -7.49
CA SER A 115 -42.92 -2.96 -7.79
C SER A 115 -43.80 -3.10 -9.06
N ASP A 116 -43.39 -4.08 -9.86
CA ASP A 116 -44.20 -5.05 -10.63
C ASP A 116 -44.27 -4.99 -12.16
N SER A 117 -43.63 -6.02 -12.75
CA SER A 117 -43.96 -6.75 -13.99
C SER A 117 -43.91 -5.96 -15.31
N ILE A 118 -43.27 -6.44 -16.37
CA ILE A 118 -43.71 -7.57 -17.19
C ILE A 118 -42.51 -8.03 -18.04
N SER A 119 -42.26 -9.33 -18.00
CA SER A 119 -41.43 -10.07 -18.93
C SER A 119 -42.03 -10.10 -20.33
N SER A 120 -41.13 -10.19 -21.32
CA SER A 120 -41.35 -10.67 -22.69
C SER A 120 -42.27 -9.84 -23.58
N PHE A 121 -41.68 -9.01 -24.45
CA PHE A 121 -42.04 -8.95 -25.87
C PHE A 121 -40.89 -8.30 -26.66
N GLU A 122 -40.36 -9.08 -27.62
CA GLU A 122 -39.72 -8.69 -28.87
C GLU A 122 -38.33 -8.02 -28.89
N GLN A 123 -37.36 -8.88 -29.25
CA GLN A 123 -36.32 -8.57 -30.22
C GLN A 123 -36.88 -7.76 -31.39
N GLN A 124 -36.41 -6.52 -31.53
CA GLN A 124 -36.07 -5.78 -32.77
C GLN A 124 -36.42 -4.30 -32.59
N GLN A 125 -35.41 -3.50 -32.24
CA GLN A 125 -35.23 -2.16 -32.79
C GLN A 125 -33.88 -1.59 -32.33
N GLN A 126 -32.90 -1.62 -33.24
CA GLN A 126 -31.84 -0.62 -33.26
C GLN A 126 -32.50 0.72 -33.56
N GLN A 127 -32.84 1.47 -32.51
CA GLN A 127 -33.12 2.90 -32.63
C GLN A 127 -32.25 3.66 -31.62
N GLN A 128 -31.58 4.66 -32.17
CA GLN A 128 -30.60 5.52 -31.51
C GLN A 128 -31.21 6.18 -30.27
N ASN A 129 -30.66 5.90 -29.10
CA ASN A 129 -30.95 6.66 -27.89
C ASN A 129 -30.06 7.93 -27.88
N PRO A 130 -30.64 9.15 -27.94
CA PRO A 130 -29.86 10.40 -27.97
C PRO A 130 -29.26 10.79 -26.60
N ASN A 131 -29.39 9.97 -25.55
CA ASN A 131 -28.90 10.28 -24.21
C ASN A 131 -27.63 9.53 -23.77
N ASN A 132 -26.81 9.07 -24.70
CA ASN A 132 -25.40 8.81 -24.39
C ASN A 132 -24.67 10.16 -24.27
N ILE A 133 -24.81 10.82 -23.11
CA ILE A 133 -23.82 11.81 -22.69
C ILE A 133 -22.51 11.00 -22.59
N PRO A 134 -21.52 11.22 -23.47
CA PRO A 134 -20.22 10.63 -23.23
C PRO A 134 -19.80 11.19 -21.88
N ILE A 135 -19.57 10.33 -20.89
CA ILE A 135 -18.83 10.70 -19.69
C ILE A 135 -17.46 11.14 -20.22
N LYS A 136 -17.36 12.43 -20.55
CA LYS A 136 -16.12 13.07 -20.98
C LYS A 136 -15.21 12.86 -19.79
N LYS A 137 -14.30 11.88 -19.88
CA LYS A 137 -13.22 11.70 -18.92
C LYS A 137 -12.59 13.08 -18.77
N LYS A 138 -12.87 13.76 -17.64
CA LYS A 138 -12.48 15.16 -17.45
C LYS A 138 -10.96 15.21 -17.62
N LYS A 139 -10.50 15.77 -18.75
CA LYS A 139 -9.08 15.87 -19.10
C LYS A 139 -8.38 16.54 -17.92
N GLN A 140 -7.41 15.86 -17.31
CA GLN A 140 -6.66 16.43 -16.18
C GLN A 140 -5.99 17.72 -16.67
N SER A 141 -6.07 18.79 -15.87
CA SER A 141 -5.36 20.02 -16.18
C SER A 141 -3.86 19.73 -16.13
N LYS A 142 -3.19 19.92 -17.27
CA LYS A 142 -1.74 19.73 -17.43
C LYS A 142 -1.10 21.12 -17.54
N LYS A 143 0.03 21.31 -16.87
CA LYS A 143 0.88 22.49 -17.00
C LYS A 143 2.28 22.03 -17.36
N THR A 144 2.93 22.66 -18.33
CA THR A 144 4.34 22.41 -18.64
C THR A 144 5.17 23.46 -17.91
N ILE A 145 6.22 23.03 -17.23
CA ILE A 145 7.19 23.90 -16.55
C ILE A 145 8.58 23.60 -17.09
N ASN A 146 9.41 24.62 -17.28
CA ASN A 146 10.80 24.45 -17.70
C ASN A 146 11.69 24.49 -16.46
N ILE A 147 12.42 23.40 -16.21
CA ILE A 147 13.39 23.28 -15.12
C ILE A 147 14.74 22.97 -15.76
N ASN A 148 15.76 23.81 -15.56
CA ASN A 148 17.12 23.63 -16.09
C ASN A 148 17.19 23.38 -17.63
N GLY A 149 16.28 23.99 -18.39
CA GLY A 149 16.20 23.82 -19.85
C GLY A 149 15.38 22.60 -20.32
N GLU A 150 14.86 21.79 -19.39
CA GLU A 150 14.00 20.64 -19.70
C GLU A 150 12.52 20.96 -19.43
N SER A 151 11.65 20.64 -20.38
CA SER A 151 10.20 20.87 -20.27
C SER A 151 9.48 19.68 -19.62
N ILE A 152 9.07 19.82 -18.37
CA ILE A 152 8.38 18.77 -17.60
C ILE A 152 6.89 19.06 -17.52
N THR A 153 6.05 18.05 -17.82
CA THR A 153 4.59 18.16 -17.69
C THR A 153 4.12 17.75 -16.29
N ILE A 154 3.51 18.68 -15.56
CA ILE A 154 2.88 18.45 -14.25
C ILE A 154 1.36 18.40 -14.37
N PHE A 155 0.71 17.66 -13.46
CA PHE A 155 -0.72 17.42 -13.51
C PHE A 155 -1.42 17.93 -12.25
N TYR A 156 -2.55 18.60 -12.39
CA TYR A 156 -3.34 19.08 -11.25
C TYR A 156 -4.18 17.96 -10.61
N CYS A 157 -4.08 17.82 -9.29
CA CYS A 157 -4.95 16.98 -8.48
C CYS A 157 -6.10 17.83 -7.93
N LYS A 158 -7.33 17.53 -8.37
CA LYS A 158 -8.55 18.22 -7.91
C LYS A 158 -8.90 17.90 -6.46
N SER A 159 -8.72 16.65 -6.03
CA SER A 159 -9.03 16.24 -4.66
C SER A 159 -8.14 16.94 -3.63
N CYS A 160 -6.86 17.14 -3.94
CA CYS A 160 -5.89 17.78 -3.05
C CYS A 160 -5.65 19.27 -3.34
N ASN A 161 -6.25 19.80 -4.42
CA ASN A 161 -6.06 21.16 -4.91
C ASN A 161 -4.59 21.58 -5.14
N ILE A 162 -3.74 20.65 -5.56
CA ILE A 162 -2.31 20.90 -5.82
C ILE A 162 -1.92 20.50 -7.24
N TYR A 163 -0.92 21.19 -7.80
CA TYR A 163 -0.15 20.61 -8.91
C TYR A 163 0.76 19.53 -8.37
N ARG A 164 0.67 18.32 -8.93
CA ARG A 164 1.46 17.17 -8.48
C ARG A 164 2.90 17.34 -8.94
N PRO A 165 3.89 17.22 -8.04
CA PRO A 165 5.28 17.09 -8.42
C PRO A 165 5.50 15.88 -9.36
N PRO A 166 6.65 15.81 -10.06
CA PRO A 166 7.02 14.62 -10.82
C PRO A 166 6.94 13.33 -9.98
N ARG A 167 6.54 12.22 -10.60
CA ARG A 167 6.37 10.89 -9.96
C ARG A 167 5.32 10.85 -8.81
N CYS A 168 4.57 11.93 -8.56
CA CYS A 168 3.51 11.97 -7.57
C CYS A 168 2.16 11.51 -8.14
N SER A 169 1.45 10.68 -7.37
CA SER A 169 0.08 10.27 -7.69
C SER A 169 -0.86 10.37 -6.50
N HIS A 170 -2.14 10.56 -6.80
CA HIS A 170 -3.21 10.57 -5.80
C HIS A 170 -3.65 9.14 -5.51
N CYS A 171 -3.61 8.74 -4.25
CA CYS A 171 -4.19 7.49 -3.78
C CYS A 171 -5.64 7.75 -3.34
N SER A 172 -6.60 7.08 -3.97
CA SER A 172 -8.03 7.17 -3.63
C SER A 172 -8.33 6.59 -2.25
N GLU A 173 -7.68 5.47 -1.88
CA GLU A 173 -7.88 4.81 -0.58
C GLU A 173 -7.45 5.70 0.59
N CYS A 174 -6.32 6.40 0.45
CA CYS A 174 -5.82 7.31 1.47
C CYS A 174 -6.31 8.76 1.29
N ASN A 175 -7.02 9.06 0.19
CA ASN A 175 -7.49 10.40 -0.20
C ASN A 175 -6.38 11.48 -0.11
N ARG A 176 -5.16 11.11 -0.48
CA ARG A 176 -3.97 11.97 -0.38
C ARG A 176 -3.03 11.74 -1.56
N CYS A 177 -2.36 12.80 -1.98
CA CYS A 177 -1.24 12.71 -2.92
C CYS A 177 0.01 12.19 -2.20
N VAL A 178 0.70 11.25 -2.82
CA VAL A 178 1.90 10.60 -2.29
C VAL A 178 3.07 10.85 -3.25
N MET A 179 4.23 11.24 -2.69
CA MET A 179 5.48 11.43 -3.43
C MET A 179 6.08 10.08 -3.85
N GLU A 180 6.57 9.99 -5.10
CA GLU A 180 7.07 8.75 -5.73
C GLU A 180 6.17 7.57 -5.38
N PHE A 181 4.89 7.73 -5.71
CA PHE A 181 3.85 6.80 -5.29
C PHE A 181 4.02 5.46 -6.01
N ASP A 182 4.25 4.41 -5.25
CA ASP A 182 4.39 3.06 -5.79
C ASP A 182 3.01 2.37 -5.85
N HIS A 183 2.44 2.09 -4.68
CA HIS A 183 1.11 1.49 -4.56
C HIS A 183 0.48 1.73 -3.19
N HIS A 184 -0.82 1.48 -3.07
CA HIS A 184 -1.46 1.32 -1.76
C HIS A 184 -1.38 -0.14 -1.35
N CYS A 185 -0.76 -0.43 -0.21
CA CYS A 185 -0.56 -1.80 0.25
C CYS A 185 -1.51 -2.13 1.42
N PRO A 186 -2.51 -3.00 1.21
CA PRO A 186 -3.44 -3.37 2.28
C PRO A 186 -2.75 -4.12 3.43
N TRP A 187 -1.68 -4.87 3.14
CA TRP A 187 -0.94 -5.68 4.12
C TRP A 187 -0.19 -4.85 5.16
N ILE A 188 0.26 -3.65 4.79
CA ILE A 188 0.85 -2.69 5.74
C ILE A 188 -0.20 -1.67 6.22
N SER A 189 -1.39 -1.67 5.61
CA SER A 189 -2.45 -0.68 5.84
C SER A 189 -2.00 0.77 5.60
N ASN A 190 -1.12 0.99 4.62
CA ASN A 190 -0.56 2.31 4.27
C ASN A 190 -0.16 2.32 2.79
N CYS A 191 0.06 3.51 2.23
CA CYS A 191 0.73 3.63 0.94
C CYS A 191 2.21 3.27 1.06
N VAL A 192 2.77 2.74 -0.02
CA VAL A 192 4.20 2.64 -0.25
C VAL A 192 4.60 3.78 -1.19
N GLY A 193 5.56 4.59 -0.76
CA GLY A 193 6.08 5.72 -1.53
C GLY A 193 7.50 6.07 -1.11
N LYS A 194 7.98 7.26 -1.52
CA LYS A 194 9.37 7.71 -1.36
C LYS A 194 10.01 7.37 -0.01
N ARG A 195 9.32 7.68 1.08
CA ARG A 195 9.91 7.67 2.44
C ARG A 195 9.88 6.29 3.11
N ASN A 196 8.96 5.40 2.71
CA ASN A 196 8.83 4.08 3.32
C ASN A 196 9.15 2.89 2.40
N TYR A 197 9.42 3.13 1.10
CA TYR A 197 9.75 2.09 0.13
C TYR A 197 10.88 1.15 0.59
N ARG A 198 11.95 1.71 1.18
CA ARG A 198 13.09 0.92 1.69
C ARG A 198 12.69 -0.11 2.74
N TYR A 199 11.76 0.25 3.63
CA TYR A 199 11.31 -0.62 4.72
C TYR A 199 10.37 -1.70 4.19
N PHE A 200 9.53 -1.36 3.22
CA PHE A 200 8.71 -2.33 2.51
C PHE A 200 9.57 -3.39 1.79
N VAL A 201 10.59 -2.97 1.04
CA VAL A 201 11.49 -3.91 0.34
C VAL A 201 12.27 -4.78 1.34
N TYR A 202 12.79 -4.19 2.42
CA TYR A 202 13.49 -4.96 3.46
C TYR A 202 12.55 -5.94 4.19
N PHE A 203 11.31 -5.55 4.44
CA PHE A 203 10.28 -6.43 4.97
C PHE A 203 10.06 -7.65 4.07
N VAL A 204 9.90 -7.45 2.76
CA VAL A 204 9.70 -8.56 1.81
C VAL A 204 10.90 -9.51 1.83
N TRP A 205 12.13 -9.00 1.76
CA TRP A 205 13.34 -9.85 1.74
C TRP A 205 13.62 -10.54 3.08
N SER A 206 13.37 -9.88 4.21
CA SER A 206 13.48 -10.53 5.52
C SER A 206 12.42 -11.63 5.72
N ALA A 207 11.20 -11.44 5.20
CA ALA A 207 10.16 -12.46 5.20
C ALA A 207 10.50 -13.65 4.27
N VAL A 208 11.14 -13.40 3.11
CA VAL A 208 11.71 -14.47 2.26
C VAL A 208 12.74 -15.27 3.05
N GLY A 209 13.68 -14.59 3.71
CA GLY A 209 14.70 -15.25 4.54
C GLY A 209 14.10 -16.09 5.67
N LEU A 210 13.11 -15.54 6.40
CA LEU A 210 12.40 -16.25 7.46
C LEU A 210 11.67 -17.49 6.92
N SER A 211 11.08 -17.40 5.73
CA SER A 211 10.41 -18.54 5.07
C SER A 211 11.41 -19.63 4.70
N ILE A 212 12.57 -19.27 4.12
CA ILE A 212 13.64 -20.22 3.79
C ILE A 212 14.15 -20.91 5.06
N MET A 213 14.45 -20.14 6.11
CA MET A 213 14.94 -20.69 7.38
C MET A 213 13.92 -21.65 8.02
N THR A 214 12.65 -21.27 8.05
CA THR A 214 11.56 -22.12 8.59
C THR A 214 11.42 -23.41 7.79
N MET A 215 11.44 -23.31 6.45
CA MET A 215 11.35 -24.46 5.55
C MET A 215 12.54 -25.41 5.72
N ALA A 216 13.76 -24.88 5.67
CA ALA A 216 14.99 -25.68 5.78
C ALA A 216 15.08 -26.40 7.14
N SER A 217 14.86 -25.69 8.25
CA SER A 217 14.85 -26.28 9.59
C SER A 217 13.74 -27.33 9.78
N SER A 218 12.57 -27.11 9.19
CA SER A 218 11.47 -28.09 9.24
C SER A 218 11.79 -29.35 8.43
N ILE A 219 12.39 -29.21 7.24
CA ILE A 219 12.86 -30.35 6.43
C ILE A 219 13.96 -31.12 7.17
N VAL A 220 14.95 -30.44 7.76
CA VAL A 220 16.01 -31.08 8.54
C VAL A 220 15.43 -31.86 9.73
N THR A 221 14.43 -31.30 10.42
CA THR A 221 13.69 -32.00 11.48
C THR A 221 13.09 -33.31 10.98
N ILE A 222 12.37 -33.28 9.86
CA ILE A 222 11.72 -34.46 9.28
C ILE A 222 12.74 -35.50 8.85
N ILE A 223 13.85 -35.09 8.22
CA ILE A 223 14.94 -36.01 7.81
C ILE A 223 15.56 -36.70 9.03
N LYS A 224 15.90 -35.93 10.08
CA LYS A 224 16.50 -36.48 11.30
C LYS A 224 15.55 -37.46 12.00
N LEU A 225 14.27 -37.12 12.12
CA LEU A 225 13.27 -38.01 12.69
C LEU A 225 13.04 -39.26 11.83
N THR A 226 13.10 -39.14 10.50
CA THR A 226 12.99 -40.28 9.58
C THR A 226 14.13 -41.27 9.80
N ASN A 227 15.36 -40.76 9.94
CA ASN A 227 16.53 -41.59 10.22
C ASN A 227 16.46 -42.28 11.59
N GLU A 228 15.87 -41.63 12.61
CA GLU A 228 15.68 -42.22 13.95
C GLU A 228 14.55 -43.25 14.01
N GLN A 229 13.44 -42.99 13.32
CA GLN A 229 12.23 -43.83 13.38
C GLN A 229 12.22 -44.94 12.31
N GLY A 230 13.16 -44.89 11.35
CA GLY A 230 13.25 -45.83 10.24
C GLY A 230 12.19 -45.65 9.14
N SER A 231 11.24 -44.71 9.32
CA SER A 231 10.24 -44.40 8.30
C SER A 231 9.80 -42.93 8.34
N PHE A 232 9.47 -42.39 7.17
CA PHE A 232 8.94 -41.03 7.03
C PHE A 232 7.58 -40.87 7.72
N VAL A 233 6.71 -41.87 7.62
CA VAL A 233 5.36 -41.84 8.22
C VAL A 233 5.46 -41.74 9.74
N SER A 234 6.37 -42.51 10.37
CA SER A 234 6.62 -42.43 11.81
C SER A 234 7.20 -41.07 12.22
N ALA A 235 8.06 -40.47 11.39
CA ALA A 235 8.61 -39.14 11.62
C ALA A 235 7.53 -38.05 11.60
N VAL A 236 6.63 -38.09 10.62
CA VAL A 236 5.50 -37.17 10.50
C VAL A 236 4.50 -37.39 11.62
N ALA A 237 4.22 -38.64 12.02
CA ALA A 237 3.36 -38.93 13.17
C ALA A 237 3.91 -38.33 14.47
N LYS A 238 5.24 -38.29 14.63
CA LYS A 238 5.91 -37.71 15.79
C LYS A 238 5.96 -36.17 15.76
N SER A 239 6.08 -35.57 14.58
CA SER A 239 6.09 -34.10 14.43
C SER A 239 5.32 -33.64 13.19
N PRO A 240 3.97 -33.68 13.23
CA PRO A 240 3.14 -33.25 12.09
C PRO A 240 3.29 -31.73 11.85
N VAL A 241 3.56 -30.96 12.92
CA VAL A 241 3.77 -29.51 12.86
C VAL A 241 4.95 -29.15 11.96
N ALA A 242 6.04 -29.93 11.98
CA ALA A 242 7.19 -29.68 11.10
C ALA A 242 6.80 -29.79 9.61
N LEU A 243 5.97 -30.78 9.24
CA LEU A 243 5.50 -30.92 7.86
C LEU A 243 4.58 -29.76 7.47
N LEU A 244 3.65 -29.37 8.35
CA LEU A 244 2.76 -28.24 8.11
C LEU A 244 3.53 -26.91 7.96
N LEU A 245 4.54 -26.69 8.80
CA LEU A 245 5.41 -25.51 8.71
C LEU A 245 6.24 -25.50 7.43
N ALA A 246 6.76 -26.65 7.00
CA ALA A 246 7.49 -26.76 5.73
C ALA A 246 6.58 -26.42 4.54
N GLY A 247 5.35 -26.96 4.50
CA GLY A 247 4.38 -26.65 3.46
C GLY A 247 3.94 -25.20 3.47
N TYR A 248 3.65 -24.64 4.64
CA TYR A 248 3.31 -23.23 4.81
C TYR A 248 4.44 -22.31 4.33
N ALA A 249 5.68 -22.58 4.75
CA ALA A 249 6.85 -21.80 4.37
C ALA A 249 7.15 -21.90 2.86
N PHE A 250 6.88 -23.05 2.24
CA PHE A 250 6.99 -23.21 0.78
C PHE A 250 6.00 -22.31 0.01
N LEU A 251 4.74 -22.28 0.44
CA LEU A 251 3.71 -21.43 -0.18
C LEU A 251 4.04 -19.93 -0.02
N LEU A 252 4.48 -19.53 1.18
CA LEU A 252 4.93 -18.16 1.41
C LEU A 252 6.17 -17.81 0.59
N PHE A 253 7.16 -18.71 0.54
CA PHE A 253 8.39 -18.47 -0.21
C PHE A 253 8.09 -18.15 -1.69
N TRP A 254 7.25 -18.95 -2.34
CA TRP A 254 6.93 -18.76 -3.76
C TRP A 254 6.26 -17.42 -4.05
N THR A 255 5.33 -17.00 -3.17
CA THR A 255 4.63 -15.72 -3.32
C THR A 255 5.56 -14.53 -3.02
N LEU A 256 6.40 -14.63 -1.99
CA LEU A 256 7.28 -13.55 -1.56
C LEU A 256 8.49 -13.37 -2.48
N ILE A 257 9.07 -14.45 -3.03
CA ILE A 257 10.20 -14.34 -3.96
C ILE A 257 9.76 -13.70 -5.28
N GLY A 258 8.55 -13.97 -5.75
CA GLY A 258 7.98 -13.31 -6.92
C GLY A 258 7.80 -11.80 -6.69
N LEU A 259 7.23 -11.42 -5.54
CA LEU A 259 7.09 -10.02 -5.15
C LEU A 259 8.45 -9.31 -4.98
N GLY A 260 9.39 -9.95 -4.27
CA GLY A 260 10.74 -9.44 -4.05
C GLY A 260 11.53 -9.29 -5.35
N GLY A 261 11.42 -10.26 -6.26
CA GLY A 261 12.02 -10.22 -7.58
C GLY A 261 11.44 -9.12 -8.46
N TYR A 262 10.12 -8.91 -8.42
CA TYR A 262 9.48 -7.79 -9.14
C TYR A 262 9.97 -6.43 -8.63
N HIS A 263 10.00 -6.21 -7.31
CA HIS A 263 10.51 -4.95 -6.77
C HIS A 263 12.02 -4.76 -7.00
N LEU A 264 12.81 -5.84 -7.03
CA LEU A 264 14.21 -5.77 -7.42
C LEU A 264 14.37 -5.31 -8.88
N HIS A 265 13.55 -5.85 -9.79
CA HIS A 265 13.50 -5.42 -11.17
C HIS A 265 13.15 -3.92 -11.32
N LEU A 266 12.16 -3.46 -10.57
CA LEU A 266 11.76 -2.04 -10.51
C LEU A 266 12.92 -1.14 -10.01
N ILE A 267 13.62 -1.56 -8.95
CA ILE A 267 14.80 -0.85 -8.43
C ILE A 267 15.90 -0.76 -9.49
N CYS A 268 16.18 -1.85 -10.22
CA CYS A 268 17.20 -1.86 -11.27
C CYS A 268 16.87 -0.91 -12.44
N LYS A 269 15.58 -0.61 -12.66
CA LYS A 269 15.12 0.31 -13.70
C LYS A 269 14.86 1.73 -13.21
N ASP A 270 14.96 2.00 -11.90
CA ASP A 270 14.52 3.24 -11.26
C ASP A 270 13.08 3.64 -11.64
N VAL A 271 12.17 2.67 -11.70
CA VAL A 271 10.74 2.90 -11.97
C VAL A 271 9.89 2.41 -10.81
N THR A 272 8.82 3.14 -10.51
CA THR A 272 7.80 2.67 -9.55
C THR A 272 6.85 1.69 -10.23
N THR A 273 6.17 0.85 -9.44
CA THR A 273 5.10 -0.06 -9.91
C THR A 273 4.05 0.69 -10.73
N ARG A 274 3.71 1.91 -10.32
CA ARG A 274 2.74 2.73 -11.04
C ARG A 274 3.26 3.21 -12.39
N GLU A 275 4.51 3.65 -12.46
CA GLU A 275 5.12 4.09 -13.72
C GLU A 275 5.22 2.94 -14.72
N ASP A 276 5.60 1.75 -14.24
CA ASP A 276 5.67 0.52 -15.04
C ASP A 276 4.29 0.10 -15.57
N THR A 277 3.26 0.09 -14.71
CA THR A 277 1.89 -0.32 -15.10
C THR A 277 1.13 0.70 -15.93
N THR A 278 1.57 1.96 -15.98
CA THR A 278 0.92 3.03 -16.75
C THR A 278 1.68 3.42 -18.03
N ASP A 279 2.70 2.63 -18.42
CA ASP A 279 3.60 2.89 -19.55
C ASP A 279 4.27 4.29 -19.52
N LEU A 280 4.32 4.93 -18.34
CA LEU A 280 4.97 6.24 -18.17
C LEU A 280 6.51 6.12 -18.21
N SER A 281 7.06 4.91 -18.12
CA SER A 281 8.49 4.63 -18.23
C SER A 281 9.01 4.51 -19.67
N LYS A 282 8.11 4.51 -20.67
CA LYS A 282 8.45 4.38 -22.11
C LYS A 282 8.42 5.72 -22.88
N VAL A 283 8.25 6.84 -22.15
CA VAL A 283 8.24 8.20 -22.69
C VAL A 283 9.46 8.93 -22.16
#